data_AF-D6M5L9-F1
#
_entry.id   AF-D6M5L9-F1
#
_cell.length_a   1.000
_cell.length_b   1.000
_cell.length_c   1.000
_cell.angle_alpha   90.00
_cell.angle_beta   90.00
_cell.angle_gamma   90.00
#
_symmetry.space_group_name_H-M   'P 1'
#
loop_
_entity.id
_entity.type
_entity.pdbx_description
1 polymer ?
#
loop_
_entity_poly.entity_id
_entity_poly.type
_entity_poly.pdbx_seq_one_letter_code
_entity_poly.pdbx_strand_id
1 'polypeptide(L)'
;MRPPPRRDAPAPPDHPRAARHPQAPGSPAPAPAPAPAPAPAPAPFHTRIRTGRALAALPRTRIRTVRARAALLLPALALLAACGVPPTGVVEVGTPASGLRLTHGVYFLARDEPDTLRAAPRPEAAALTETLRALIEGPSRAERPTLTTALPAGLPLPRLTATPSTLELHFPAHTPGLSSRAVRQLACTALLNAPLGLLASTPPGTSAPTAPGRALPVPRPGAVRVTAPGTTATLTTRERCPGLTG
;
A
#
# COMPACT_ATOMS: atom_id res chain seq x y z
N MET A 1 13.09 4.81 76.36
CA MET A 1 13.38 4.42 74.95
C MET A 1 13.13 5.62 74.06
N ARG A 2 14.18 6.12 73.39
CA ARG A 2 14.14 7.34 72.57
C ARG A 2 14.22 6.91 71.09
N PRO A 3 13.38 7.42 70.18
CA PRO A 3 13.41 7.00 68.78
C PRO A 3 14.69 7.47 68.08
N PRO A 4 15.19 6.72 67.08
CA PRO A 4 16.41 7.10 66.36
C PRO A 4 16.17 8.34 65.47
N PRO A 5 17.20 9.16 65.22
CA PRO A 5 17.08 10.34 64.38
C PRO A 5 16.81 9.95 62.92
N ARG A 6 15.87 10.66 62.29
CA ARG A 6 15.57 10.54 60.86
C ARG A 6 16.78 11.01 60.04
N ARG A 7 17.21 10.19 59.08
CA ARG A 7 18.20 10.60 58.07
C ARG A 7 17.49 11.46 57.03
N ASP A 8 17.98 12.68 56.87
CA ASP A 8 17.51 13.62 55.85
C ASP A 8 17.83 13.07 54.45
N ALA A 9 16.81 13.08 53.58
CA ALA A 9 16.93 12.68 52.19
C ALA A 9 17.70 13.74 51.38
N PRO A 10 18.56 13.35 50.43
CA PRO A 10 19.29 14.29 49.60
C PRO A 10 18.33 15.10 48.71
N ALA A 11 18.57 16.40 48.62
CA ALA A 11 17.81 17.31 47.76
C ALA A 11 17.95 16.93 46.27
N PRO A 12 16.89 17.08 45.46
CA PRO A 12 16.94 16.79 44.04
C PRO A 12 17.85 17.80 43.30
N PRO A 13 18.52 17.38 42.22
CA PRO A 13 19.38 18.27 41.43
C PRO A 13 18.55 19.31 40.66
N ASP A 14 19.02 20.56 40.69
CA ASP A 14 18.49 21.66 39.88
C ASP A 14 18.69 21.39 38.38
N HIS A 15 17.59 21.16 37.66
CA HIS A 15 17.62 21.05 36.21
C HIS A 15 17.71 22.46 35.56
N PRO A 16 18.63 22.68 34.61
CA PRO A 16 18.74 23.96 33.93
C PRO A 16 17.49 24.24 33.09
N ARG A 17 16.93 25.43 33.29
CA ARG A 17 15.75 25.95 32.61
C ARG A 17 16.04 26.09 31.11
N ALA A 18 15.41 25.25 30.28
CA ALA A 18 15.56 25.26 28.83
C ALA A 18 15.22 26.65 28.25
N ALA A 19 16.20 27.26 27.59
CA ALA A 19 16.03 28.50 26.84
C ALA A 19 15.07 28.25 25.68
N ARG A 20 13.95 29.00 25.65
CA ARG A 20 13.01 28.99 24.52
C ARG A 20 13.69 29.57 23.29
N HIS A 21 13.87 28.75 22.26
CA HIS A 21 14.25 29.24 20.93
C HIS A 21 13.10 30.04 20.30
N PRO A 22 13.37 31.18 19.65
CA PRO A 22 12.38 31.92 18.88
C PRO A 22 11.98 31.11 17.64
N GLN A 23 10.67 30.98 17.45
CA GLN A 23 10.06 30.24 16.35
C GLN A 23 10.18 31.06 15.06
N ALA A 24 10.78 30.48 14.02
CA ALA A 24 10.89 31.11 12.71
C ALA A 24 9.49 31.35 12.10
N PRO A 25 9.27 32.46 11.39
CA PRO A 25 7.99 32.75 10.74
C PRO A 25 7.69 31.69 9.68
N GLY A 26 6.48 31.12 9.74
CA GLY A 26 6.03 30.05 8.85
C GLY A 26 6.01 30.47 7.38
N SER A 27 6.48 29.58 6.51
CA SER A 27 6.44 29.76 5.06
C SER A 27 5.00 29.98 4.57
N PRO A 28 4.77 30.90 3.62
CA PRO A 28 3.46 31.12 3.05
C PRO A 28 2.98 29.88 2.28
N ALA A 29 1.69 29.58 2.41
CA ALA A 29 1.05 28.46 1.74
C ALA A 29 1.18 28.59 0.20
N PRO A 30 1.43 27.50 -0.53
CA PRO A 30 1.48 27.52 -1.98
C PRO A 30 0.12 27.90 -2.58
N ALA A 31 0.13 28.77 -3.59
CA ALA A 31 -1.07 29.21 -4.28
C ALA A 31 -1.80 28.02 -4.94
N PRO A 32 -3.15 28.02 -4.95
CA PRO A 32 -3.93 26.98 -5.59
C PRO A 32 -3.67 26.96 -7.10
N ALA A 33 -3.52 25.76 -7.66
CA ALA A 33 -3.30 25.57 -9.09
C ALA A 33 -4.51 26.05 -9.91
N PRO A 34 -4.28 26.65 -11.09
CA PRO A 34 -5.36 27.10 -11.97
C PRO A 34 -6.20 25.93 -12.47
N ALA A 35 -7.52 26.15 -12.55
CA ALA A 35 -8.46 25.15 -13.06
C ALA A 35 -8.17 24.82 -14.53
N PRO A 36 -8.32 23.55 -14.95
CA PRO A 36 -8.10 23.14 -16.33
C PRO A 36 -9.13 23.77 -17.27
N ALA A 37 -8.68 24.18 -18.45
CA ALA A 37 -9.53 24.77 -19.48
C ALA A 37 -10.59 23.78 -19.99
N PRO A 38 -11.81 24.25 -20.34
CA PRO A 38 -12.85 23.40 -20.90
C PRO A 38 -12.45 22.87 -22.28
N ALA A 39 -12.72 21.59 -22.52
CA ALA A 39 -12.40 20.91 -23.77
C ALA A 39 -13.20 21.48 -24.97
N PRO A 40 -12.62 21.50 -26.19
CA PRO A 40 -13.28 21.99 -27.38
C PRO A 40 -14.42 21.06 -27.82
N ALA A 41 -15.53 21.65 -28.29
CA ALA A 41 -16.67 20.93 -28.82
C ALA A 41 -16.34 20.20 -30.14
N PRO A 42 -16.83 18.97 -30.36
CA PRO A 42 -16.56 18.22 -31.58
C PRO A 42 -17.30 18.81 -32.80
N ALA A 43 -16.59 18.90 -33.92
CA ALA A 43 -17.14 19.37 -35.20
C ALA A 43 -18.05 18.32 -35.87
N PRO A 44 -19.07 18.74 -36.64
CA PRO A 44 -19.98 17.83 -37.32
C PRO A 44 -19.33 17.23 -38.57
N PHE A 45 -19.27 15.90 -38.64
CA PHE A 45 -18.84 15.18 -39.84
C PHE A 45 -20.03 14.91 -40.77
N HIS A 46 -19.93 15.37 -42.02
CA HIS A 46 -20.87 15.05 -43.09
C HIS A 46 -20.60 13.67 -43.66
N THR A 47 -21.51 12.72 -43.44
CA THR A 47 -21.41 11.35 -43.96
C THR A 47 -21.97 11.28 -45.39
N ARG A 48 -21.11 11.05 -46.39
CA ARG A 48 -21.51 10.72 -47.77
C ARG A 48 -21.98 9.26 -47.82
N ILE A 49 -23.25 9.03 -48.12
CA ILE A 49 -23.81 7.69 -48.37
C ILE A 49 -23.57 7.31 -49.84
N ARG A 50 -22.94 6.15 -50.05
CA ARG A 50 -22.59 5.58 -51.35
C ARG A 50 -23.78 4.79 -51.89
N THR A 51 -24.44 5.30 -52.92
CA THR A 51 -25.53 4.62 -53.64
C THR A 51 -25.00 3.48 -54.52
N GLY A 52 -25.44 2.25 -54.26
CA GLY A 52 -25.29 1.09 -55.14
C GLY A 52 -26.61 0.79 -55.88
N ARG A 53 -26.51 0.59 -57.19
CA ARG A 53 -27.61 0.46 -58.16
C ARG A 53 -27.52 -0.91 -58.87
N ALA A 54 -28.64 -1.64 -58.97
CA ALA A 54 -29.06 -2.53 -60.08
C ALA A 54 -30.34 -3.29 -59.64
N LEU A 55 -31.55 -2.94 -60.10
CA LEU A 55 -32.24 -3.32 -61.34
C LEU A 55 -32.52 -4.82 -61.51
N ALA A 56 -33.78 -5.23 -61.35
CA ALA A 56 -34.51 -6.13 -62.25
C ALA A 56 -36.01 -6.12 -61.92
N ALA A 57 -36.84 -6.48 -62.89
CA ALA A 57 -38.19 -5.95 -63.10
C ALA A 57 -39.32 -6.99 -63.01
N LEU A 58 -40.48 -6.55 -62.48
CA LEU A 58 -41.89 -6.96 -62.76
C LEU A 58 -42.33 -8.41 -62.37
N PRO A 59 -43.64 -8.69 -62.08
CA PRO A 59 -44.83 -8.08 -62.66
C PRO A 59 -45.89 -7.52 -61.68
N ARG A 60 -46.60 -6.52 -62.21
CA ARG A 60 -47.89 -6.01 -61.73
C ARG A 60 -48.93 -7.13 -61.77
N THR A 61 -49.44 -7.59 -60.63
CA THR A 61 -50.84 -7.99 -60.49
C THR A 61 -51.17 -8.31 -59.03
N ARG A 62 -52.39 -7.90 -58.62
CA ARG A 62 -53.05 -8.13 -57.31
C ARG A 62 -52.68 -7.14 -56.20
N ILE A 63 -52.97 -5.89 -56.51
CA ILE A 63 -53.40 -4.88 -55.53
C ILE A 63 -54.70 -5.41 -54.88
N ARG A 64 -54.69 -5.69 -53.56
CA ARG A 64 -55.62 -5.05 -52.59
C ARG A 64 -55.72 -5.67 -51.18
N THR A 65 -55.24 -6.88 -50.88
CA THR A 65 -55.63 -7.53 -49.60
C THR A 65 -54.53 -7.87 -48.59
N VAL A 66 -53.25 -7.53 -48.83
CA VAL A 66 -52.14 -7.84 -47.87
C VAL A 66 -51.41 -6.58 -47.39
N ARG A 67 -52.07 -5.41 -47.40
CA ARG A 67 -51.47 -4.16 -46.87
C ARG A 67 -51.68 -3.93 -45.37
N ALA A 68 -52.54 -4.72 -44.71
CA ALA A 68 -52.87 -4.46 -43.30
C ALA A 68 -51.95 -5.18 -42.30
N ARG A 69 -51.31 -6.31 -42.66
CA ARG A 69 -50.47 -7.07 -41.70
C ARG A 69 -48.96 -6.82 -41.83
N ALA A 70 -48.47 -6.39 -42.99
CA ALA A 70 -47.06 -6.04 -43.16
C ALA A 70 -46.72 -4.63 -42.61
N ALA A 71 -47.73 -3.79 -42.38
CA ALA A 71 -47.52 -2.42 -41.87
C ALA A 71 -47.23 -2.35 -40.37
N LEU A 72 -47.44 -3.44 -39.60
CA LEU A 72 -47.26 -3.43 -38.14
C LEU A 72 -46.01 -4.17 -37.64
N LEU A 73 -45.32 -4.96 -38.49
CA LEU A 73 -44.10 -5.68 -38.09
C LEU A 73 -42.80 -4.90 -38.35
N LEU A 74 -42.85 -3.92 -39.27
CA LEU A 74 -41.71 -3.04 -39.58
C LEU A 74 -41.29 -2.07 -38.44
N PRO A 75 -42.19 -1.43 -37.67
CA PRO A 75 -41.74 -0.51 -36.61
C PRO A 75 -41.17 -1.26 -35.40
N ALA A 76 -41.64 -2.49 -35.13
CA ALA A 76 -41.16 -3.30 -34.01
C ALA A 76 -39.69 -3.75 -34.20
N LEU A 77 -39.28 -4.08 -35.42
CA LEU A 77 -37.89 -4.45 -35.72
C LEU A 77 -36.94 -3.23 -35.68
N ALA A 78 -37.44 -2.03 -36.04
CA ALA A 78 -36.66 -0.80 -35.99
C ALA A 78 -36.37 -0.32 -34.55
N LEU A 79 -37.28 -0.60 -33.61
CA LEU A 79 -37.09 -0.31 -32.19
C LEU A 79 -36.00 -1.18 -31.54
N LEU A 80 -35.77 -2.41 -32.01
CA LEU A 80 -34.69 -3.26 -31.49
C LEU A 80 -33.30 -2.91 -32.06
N ALA A 81 -33.23 -2.29 -33.24
CA ALA A 81 -31.97 -1.85 -33.84
C ALA A 81 -31.54 -0.44 -33.41
N ALA A 82 -32.40 0.29 -32.68
CA ALA A 82 -32.14 1.67 -32.25
C ALA A 82 -31.44 1.80 -30.89
N CYS A 83 -31.22 0.70 -30.16
CA CYS A 83 -30.24 0.67 -29.06
C CYS A 83 -28.81 0.55 -29.61
N GLY A 84 -28.48 1.39 -30.61
CA GLY A 84 -27.12 1.60 -31.07
C GLY A 84 -26.40 2.45 -30.04
N VAL A 85 -25.95 1.84 -28.94
CA VAL A 85 -24.93 2.44 -28.07
C VAL A 85 -23.72 2.67 -28.97
N PRO A 86 -23.34 3.93 -29.26
CA PRO A 86 -22.13 4.21 -30.02
C PRO A 86 -20.99 3.48 -29.30
N PRO A 87 -20.03 2.84 -30.01
CA PRO A 87 -18.83 2.39 -29.34
C PRO A 87 -18.23 3.64 -28.70
N THR A 88 -18.41 3.79 -27.39
CA THR A 88 -17.66 4.74 -26.60
C THR A 88 -16.25 4.22 -26.74
N GLY A 89 -15.50 4.80 -27.69
CA GLY A 89 -14.08 4.52 -27.80
C GLY A 89 -13.55 4.59 -26.38
N VAL A 90 -12.86 3.54 -25.96
CA VAL A 90 -12.06 3.61 -24.75
C VAL A 90 -11.12 4.78 -24.96
N VAL A 91 -11.45 5.92 -24.38
CA VAL A 91 -10.45 6.94 -24.14
C VAL A 91 -9.52 6.24 -23.16
N GLU A 92 -8.31 5.88 -23.59
CA GLU A 92 -7.26 5.55 -22.64
C GLU A 92 -7.06 6.81 -21.79
N VAL A 93 -7.77 6.86 -20.67
CA VAL A 93 -7.68 7.95 -19.71
C VAL A 93 -6.37 7.73 -18.96
N GLY A 94 -5.27 8.08 -19.63
CA GLY A 94 -3.91 7.92 -19.12
C GLY A 94 -3.45 6.46 -19.04
N THR A 95 -2.14 6.30 -18.94
CA THR A 95 -1.59 5.08 -18.36
C THR A 95 -2.24 4.86 -16.99
N PRO A 96 -2.54 3.61 -16.58
CA PRO A 96 -3.01 3.37 -15.23
C PRO A 96 -2.04 4.07 -14.29
N ALA A 97 -2.57 4.87 -13.37
CA ALA A 97 -1.75 5.49 -12.34
C ALA A 97 -0.91 4.36 -11.75
N SER A 98 0.38 4.36 -12.08
CA SER A 98 1.32 3.37 -11.61
C SER A 98 1.49 3.72 -10.14
N GLY A 99 0.57 3.17 -9.34
CA GLY A 99 0.30 3.60 -7.98
C GLY A 99 1.60 3.61 -7.20
N LEU A 100 1.79 4.67 -6.41
CA LEU A 100 2.91 4.82 -5.49
C LEU A 100 3.22 3.46 -4.85
N ARG A 101 4.42 2.94 -5.13
CA ARG A 101 4.89 1.73 -4.47
C ARG A 101 5.07 2.08 -3.00
N LEU A 102 4.40 1.32 -2.14
CA LEU A 102 4.55 1.44 -0.71
C LEU A 102 6.01 1.08 -0.36
N THR A 103 6.82 2.10 -0.06
CA THR A 103 8.23 1.91 0.31
C THR A 103 8.36 1.59 1.79
N HIS A 104 7.53 2.22 2.62
CA HIS A 104 7.49 2.00 4.07
C HIS A 104 6.04 1.91 4.54
N GLY A 105 5.77 0.98 5.46
CA GLY A 105 4.43 0.76 5.99
C GLY A 105 4.36 -0.34 7.01
N VAL A 106 3.18 -0.57 7.55
CA VAL A 106 2.92 -1.61 8.55
C VAL A 106 1.76 -2.49 8.10
N TYR A 107 1.81 -3.78 8.38
CA TYR A 107 0.66 -4.65 8.14
C TYR A 107 -0.24 -4.69 9.37
N PHE A 108 -1.53 -4.44 9.17
CA PHE A 108 -2.57 -4.68 10.15
C PHE A 108 -3.53 -5.76 9.67
N LEU A 109 -4.30 -6.32 10.57
CA LEU A 109 -5.38 -7.26 10.24
C LEU A 109 -6.64 -6.47 9.90
N ALA A 110 -7.34 -6.89 8.87
CA ALA A 110 -8.66 -6.36 8.56
C ALA A 110 -9.65 -6.81 9.67
N ARG A 111 -10.56 -5.92 10.09
CA ARG A 111 -11.53 -6.24 11.14
C ARG A 111 -12.66 -7.12 10.65
N ASP A 112 -13.08 -6.91 9.40
CA ASP A 112 -14.06 -7.70 8.66
C ASP A 112 -13.52 -9.08 8.29
N GLU A 113 -12.22 -9.18 8.03
CA GLU A 113 -11.52 -10.42 7.71
C GLU A 113 -10.26 -10.59 8.59
N PRO A 114 -10.39 -11.16 9.81
CA PRO A 114 -9.34 -11.16 10.84
C PRO A 114 -8.03 -11.89 10.50
N ASP A 115 -7.97 -12.61 9.38
CA ASP A 115 -6.77 -13.25 8.86
C ASP A 115 -6.16 -12.52 7.66
N THR A 116 -6.86 -11.56 7.08
CA THR A 116 -6.41 -10.77 5.95
C THR A 116 -5.50 -9.64 6.43
N LEU A 117 -4.24 -9.65 5.97
CA LEU A 117 -3.29 -8.56 6.24
C LEU A 117 -3.46 -7.45 5.20
N ARG A 118 -3.57 -6.21 5.67
CA ARG A 118 -3.61 -4.99 4.85
C ARG A 118 -2.44 -4.09 5.21
N ALA A 119 -1.72 -3.63 4.20
CA ALA A 119 -0.60 -2.71 4.39
C ALA A 119 -1.12 -1.27 4.56
N ALA A 120 -0.64 -0.59 5.59
CA ALA A 120 -0.91 0.81 5.86
C ALA A 120 0.38 1.64 5.68
N PRO A 121 0.35 2.74 4.91
CA PRO A 121 1.53 3.59 4.69
C PRO A 121 2.04 4.22 5.98
N ARG A 122 3.37 4.28 6.09
CA ARG A 122 4.11 5.02 7.14
C ARG A 122 5.30 5.74 6.52
N PRO A 123 5.08 6.75 5.65
CA PRO A 123 6.15 7.44 4.94
C PRO A 123 7.15 8.13 5.87
N GLU A 124 6.72 8.53 7.07
CA GLU A 124 7.56 9.12 8.11
C GLU A 124 8.46 8.11 8.84
N ALA A 125 8.13 6.81 8.80
CA ALA A 125 8.88 5.76 9.50
C ALA A 125 9.94 5.14 8.58
N ALA A 126 11.02 5.89 8.31
CA ALA A 126 12.07 5.47 7.39
C ALA A 126 12.92 4.28 7.91
N ALA A 127 13.01 4.09 9.23
CA ALA A 127 13.78 3.00 9.82
C ALA A 127 12.87 1.81 10.21
N LEU A 128 13.41 0.59 10.07
CA LEU A 128 12.70 -0.64 10.46
C LEU A 128 12.26 -0.60 11.94
N THR A 129 13.07 -0.06 12.84
CA THR A 129 12.70 0.07 14.26
C THR A 129 11.49 1.00 14.46
N GLU A 130 11.38 2.07 13.68
CA GLU A 130 10.25 3.01 13.75
C GLU A 130 8.96 2.38 13.22
N THR A 131 9.04 1.62 12.11
CA THR A 131 7.89 0.89 11.57
C THR A 131 7.42 -0.22 12.52
N LEU A 132 8.33 -0.93 13.16
CA LEU A 132 7.98 -1.92 14.19
C LEU A 132 7.37 -1.25 15.43
N ARG A 133 7.84 -0.06 15.83
CA ARG A 133 7.22 0.71 16.91
C ARG A 133 5.79 1.13 16.54
N ALA A 134 5.60 1.67 15.34
CA ALA A 134 4.27 2.05 14.85
C ALA A 134 3.31 0.86 14.77
N LEU A 135 3.81 -0.33 14.43
CA LEU A 135 3.03 -1.56 14.43
C LEU A 135 2.58 -1.95 15.86
N ILE A 136 3.48 -1.84 16.84
CA ILE A 136 3.23 -2.14 18.26
C ILE A 136 2.21 -1.14 18.85
N GLU A 137 2.31 0.14 18.50
CA GLU A 137 1.34 1.16 18.90
C GLU A 137 -0.06 0.89 18.33
N GLY A 138 -0.11 0.24 17.16
CA GLY A 138 -1.32 -0.24 16.54
C GLY A 138 -1.92 0.75 15.52
N PRO A 139 -3.14 0.48 15.04
CA PRO A 139 -3.79 1.34 14.06
C PRO A 139 -4.07 2.74 14.61
N SER A 140 -3.89 3.75 13.76
CA SER A 140 -4.26 5.14 14.04
C SER A 140 -5.77 5.29 14.23
N ARG A 141 -6.21 6.43 14.78
CA ARG A 141 -7.65 6.69 15.00
C ARG A 141 -8.50 6.56 13.73
N ALA A 142 -7.96 6.96 12.58
CA ALA A 142 -8.63 6.85 11.28
C ALA A 142 -8.70 5.40 10.76
N GLU A 143 -7.72 4.57 11.12
CA GLU A 143 -7.61 3.17 10.66
C GLU A 143 -8.38 2.19 11.55
N ARG A 144 -8.53 2.49 12.85
CA ARG A 144 -9.21 1.64 13.84
C ARG A 144 -10.60 1.13 13.45
N PRO A 145 -11.44 1.86 12.68
CA PRO A 145 -12.74 1.33 12.23
C PRO A 145 -12.63 0.06 11.37
N THR A 146 -11.55 -0.09 10.60
CA THR A 146 -11.40 -1.20 9.63
C THR A 146 -10.18 -2.08 9.92
N LEU A 147 -9.22 -1.62 10.72
CA LEU A 147 -7.98 -2.32 11.02
C LEU A 147 -7.82 -2.62 12.51
N THR A 148 -7.14 -3.73 12.80
CA THR A 148 -6.75 -4.16 14.14
C THR A 148 -5.35 -4.77 14.14
N THR A 149 -4.78 -4.98 15.33
CA THR A 149 -3.49 -5.67 15.50
C THR A 149 -3.69 -6.96 16.31
N ALA A 150 -2.94 -8.01 15.98
CA ALA A 150 -2.83 -9.21 16.80
C ALA A 150 -1.68 -9.14 17.81
N LEU A 151 -0.87 -8.07 17.77
CA LEU A 151 0.20 -7.87 18.74
C LEU A 151 -0.38 -7.60 20.15
N PRO A 152 0.20 -8.20 21.20
CA PRO A 152 -0.11 -7.82 22.57
C PRO A 152 0.14 -6.33 22.81
N ALA A 153 -0.71 -5.69 23.60
CA ALA A 153 -0.49 -4.32 24.03
C ALA A 153 0.81 -4.23 24.85
N GLY A 154 1.62 -3.20 24.61
CA GLY A 154 2.88 -3.00 25.34
C GLY A 154 3.99 -3.99 24.97
N LEU A 155 3.88 -4.67 23.82
CA LEU A 155 4.95 -5.55 23.33
C LEU A 155 6.29 -4.79 23.26
N PRO A 156 7.38 -5.28 23.86
CA PRO A 156 8.68 -4.63 23.76
C PRO A 156 9.22 -4.70 22.33
N LEU A 157 10.06 -3.74 21.94
CA LEU A 157 10.75 -3.80 20.65
C LEU A 157 11.73 -4.99 20.60
N PRO A 158 11.77 -5.74 19.49
CA PRO A 158 12.73 -6.81 19.33
C PRO A 158 14.13 -6.27 19.04
N ARG A 159 15.15 -7.03 19.44
CA ARG A 159 16.50 -6.84 18.93
C ARG A 159 16.56 -7.34 17.50
N LEU A 160 17.12 -6.52 16.60
CA LEU A 160 17.25 -6.84 15.18
C LEU A 160 18.66 -7.33 14.88
N THR A 161 18.76 -8.49 14.23
CA THR A 161 20.01 -9.02 13.71
C THR A 161 19.82 -9.31 12.24
N ALA A 162 20.71 -8.78 11.39
CA ALA A 162 20.67 -9.07 9.97
C ALA A 162 21.69 -10.14 9.62
N THR A 163 21.24 -11.14 8.85
CA THR A 163 22.10 -12.08 8.14
C THR A 163 21.96 -11.84 6.63
N PRO A 164 22.82 -12.43 5.76
CA PRO A 164 22.78 -12.19 4.32
C PRO A 164 21.43 -12.48 3.64
N SER A 165 20.63 -13.40 4.19
CA SER A 165 19.35 -13.82 3.59
C SER A 165 18.15 -13.69 4.53
N THR A 166 18.40 -13.55 5.84
CA THR A 166 17.37 -13.57 6.88
C THR A 166 17.52 -12.39 7.83
N LEU A 167 16.42 -11.68 8.08
CA LEU A 167 16.33 -10.71 9.16
C LEU A 167 15.77 -11.40 10.41
N GLU A 168 16.48 -11.35 11.52
CA GLU A 168 16.08 -11.98 12.76
C GLU A 168 15.56 -10.96 13.78
N LEU A 169 14.38 -11.24 14.33
CA LEU A 169 13.73 -10.46 15.38
C LEU A 169 13.75 -11.28 16.67
N HIS A 170 14.54 -10.83 17.64
CA HIS A 170 14.72 -11.50 18.93
C HIS A 170 14.02 -10.70 20.03
N PHE A 171 12.97 -11.26 20.59
CA PHE A 171 12.24 -10.64 21.69
C PHE A 171 12.86 -10.97 23.06
N PRO A 172 12.83 -10.04 24.03
CA PRO A 172 13.29 -10.28 25.39
C PRO A 172 12.59 -11.46 26.08
N ALA A 173 13.26 -12.10 27.04
CA ALA A 173 12.76 -13.29 27.77
C ALA A 173 11.41 -13.09 28.50
N HIS A 174 11.05 -11.86 28.86
CA HIS A 174 9.80 -11.51 29.53
C HIS A 174 8.64 -11.21 28.57
N THR A 175 8.84 -11.40 27.27
CA THR A 175 7.79 -11.15 26.26
C THR A 175 6.73 -12.26 26.32
N PRO A 176 5.43 -11.92 26.37
CA PRO A 176 4.38 -12.92 26.28
C PRO A 176 4.45 -13.67 24.94
N GLY A 177 3.99 -14.92 24.92
CA GLY A 177 3.94 -15.72 23.70
C GLY A 177 3.15 -15.02 22.59
N LEU A 178 3.67 -15.08 21.36
CA LEU A 178 3.06 -14.46 20.19
C LEU A 178 2.19 -15.48 19.46
N SER A 179 0.95 -15.07 19.14
CA SER A 179 0.08 -15.88 18.28
C SER A 179 0.64 -15.99 16.85
N SER A 180 0.24 -17.01 16.10
CA SER A 180 0.63 -17.16 14.69
C SER A 180 0.22 -15.95 13.83
N ARG A 181 -0.91 -15.29 14.16
CA ARG A 181 -1.33 -14.03 13.53
C ARG A 181 -0.39 -12.88 13.85
N ALA A 182 0.02 -12.74 15.11
CA ALA A 182 1.00 -11.73 15.55
C ALA A 182 2.35 -11.92 14.86
N VAL A 183 2.86 -13.16 14.80
CA VAL A 183 4.11 -13.51 14.11
C VAL A 183 4.04 -13.18 12.63
N ARG A 184 2.94 -13.56 11.94
CA ARG A 184 2.73 -13.26 10.51
C ARG A 184 2.70 -11.76 10.25
N GLN A 185 1.94 -11.02 11.06
CA GLN A 185 1.81 -9.56 10.96
C GLN A 185 3.16 -8.85 11.15
N LEU A 186 3.92 -9.25 12.17
CA LEU A 186 5.25 -8.74 12.48
C LEU A 186 6.25 -9.05 11.35
N ALA A 187 6.29 -10.30 10.88
CA ALA A 187 7.23 -10.72 9.85
C ALA A 187 6.96 -10.05 8.50
N CYS A 188 5.69 -9.92 8.09
CA CYS A 188 5.35 -9.20 6.85
C CYS A 188 5.65 -7.70 6.93
N THR A 189 5.46 -7.09 8.11
CA THR A 189 5.91 -5.72 8.34
C THR A 189 7.43 -5.61 8.22
N ALA A 190 8.18 -6.51 8.84
CA ALA A 190 9.63 -6.51 8.74
C ALA A 190 10.13 -6.73 7.30
N LEU A 191 9.47 -7.60 6.52
CA LEU A 191 9.81 -7.85 5.10
C LEU A 191 9.48 -6.67 4.19
N LEU A 192 8.39 -5.95 4.44
CA LEU A 192 8.05 -4.74 3.68
C LEU A 192 9.11 -3.65 3.86
N ASN A 193 9.61 -3.48 5.08
CA ASN A 193 10.57 -2.43 5.44
C ASN A 193 12.01 -2.94 5.53
N ALA A 194 12.29 -4.16 5.07
CA ALA A 194 13.62 -4.73 5.14
C ALA A 194 14.56 -3.87 4.30
N PRO A 195 15.62 -3.29 4.89
CA PRO A 195 16.50 -2.39 4.17
C PRO A 195 17.20 -3.14 3.04
N LEU A 196 17.24 -2.50 1.87
CA LEU A 196 18.23 -2.81 0.84
C LEU A 196 19.61 -2.52 1.47
N GLY A 197 20.49 -3.51 1.61
CA GLY A 197 21.90 -3.17 1.93
C GLY A 197 22.53 -3.72 3.20
N LEU A 198 21.94 -4.66 3.95
CA LEU A 198 22.49 -5.13 5.25
C LEU A 198 23.88 -5.83 5.21
N LEU A 199 24.59 -5.79 4.09
CA LEU A 199 25.92 -6.38 3.90
C LEU A 199 27.10 -5.42 4.11
N ALA A 200 26.90 -4.19 4.57
CA ALA A 200 28.00 -3.23 4.76
C ALA A 200 28.47 -3.11 6.23
N SER A 201 28.69 -4.23 6.91
CA SER A 201 29.48 -4.24 8.16
C SER A 201 30.64 -5.21 8.00
N THR A 202 31.60 -4.82 7.17
CA THR A 202 32.94 -5.40 7.19
C THR A 202 33.55 -5.11 8.56
N PRO A 203 34.12 -6.09 9.28
CA PRO A 203 34.87 -5.81 10.49
C PRO A 203 36.05 -4.86 10.17
N PRO A 204 36.45 -3.95 11.08
CA PRO A 204 37.62 -3.11 10.87
C PRO A 204 38.87 -3.99 10.94
N GLY A 205 39.38 -4.37 9.77
CA GLY A 205 40.62 -5.13 9.67
C GLY A 205 40.89 -5.63 8.27
N THR A 206 41.79 -4.93 7.57
CA THR A 206 42.41 -5.30 6.28
C THR A 206 41.70 -4.77 5.04
N SER A 207 41.95 -3.50 4.74
CA SER A 207 41.74 -2.92 3.41
C SER A 207 42.83 -3.41 2.46
N ALA A 208 42.50 -4.30 1.53
CA ALA A 208 43.27 -4.48 0.30
C ALA A 208 42.57 -3.69 -0.83
N PRO A 209 43.29 -2.98 -1.71
CA PRO A 209 42.67 -2.21 -2.78
C PRO A 209 42.10 -3.17 -3.82
N THR A 210 40.78 -3.35 -3.81
CA THR A 210 40.07 -4.14 -4.82
C THR A 210 39.68 -3.22 -5.97
N ALA A 211 40.04 -3.64 -7.19
CA ALA A 211 39.68 -3.02 -8.46
C ALA A 211 38.19 -2.64 -8.55
N PRO A 212 37.78 -1.68 -9.40
CA PRO A 212 36.38 -1.31 -9.58
C PRO A 212 35.58 -2.47 -10.21
N GLY A 213 35.12 -3.39 -9.36
CA GLY A 213 34.20 -4.46 -9.70
C GLY A 213 32.77 -3.93 -9.62
N ARG A 214 31.95 -4.30 -10.61
CA ARG A 214 30.48 -4.09 -10.63
C ARG A 214 29.90 -4.31 -9.23
N ALA A 215 29.16 -3.32 -8.72
CA ALA A 215 28.37 -3.48 -7.52
C ALA A 215 27.40 -4.66 -7.72
N LEU A 216 27.65 -5.76 -7.00
CA LEU A 216 26.70 -6.86 -6.93
C LEU A 216 25.40 -6.33 -6.31
N PRO A 217 24.22 -6.72 -6.83
CA PRO A 217 22.94 -6.35 -6.21
C PRO A 217 22.97 -6.80 -4.75
N VAL A 218 22.81 -5.87 -3.80
CA VAL A 218 22.75 -6.28 -2.39
C VAL A 218 21.48 -7.10 -2.19
N PRO A 219 21.56 -8.39 -1.81
CA PRO A 219 20.38 -9.19 -1.56
C PRO A 219 19.56 -8.54 -0.45
N ARG A 220 18.26 -8.34 -0.73
CA ARG A 220 17.29 -8.07 0.32
C ARG A 220 17.09 -9.37 1.11
N PRO A 221 16.85 -9.31 2.43
CA PRO A 221 16.39 -10.48 3.17
C PRO A 221 15.15 -11.06 2.49
N GLY A 222 15.23 -12.32 2.04
CA GLY A 222 14.10 -13.04 1.46
C GLY A 222 13.17 -13.60 2.54
N ALA A 223 13.66 -13.66 3.79
CA ALA A 223 12.94 -14.20 4.92
C ALA A 223 13.17 -13.40 6.20
N VAL A 224 12.22 -13.53 7.13
CA VAL A 224 12.31 -13.04 8.50
C VAL A 224 12.12 -14.21 9.46
N ARG A 225 13.00 -14.33 10.45
CA ARG A 225 12.86 -15.27 11.58
C ARG A 225 12.43 -14.50 12.82
N VAL A 226 11.31 -14.91 13.41
CA VAL A 226 10.82 -14.35 14.67
C VAL A 226 11.09 -15.33 15.80
N THR A 227 11.78 -14.88 16.83
CA THR A 227 12.10 -15.66 18.04
C THR A 227 11.55 -14.93 19.25
N ALA A 228 10.58 -15.55 19.93
CA ALA A 228 9.99 -15.04 21.16
C ALA A 228 9.82 -16.17 22.18
N PRO A 229 9.90 -15.89 23.49
CA PRO A 229 9.64 -16.87 24.54
C PRO A 229 8.27 -17.53 24.37
N GLY A 230 8.20 -18.85 24.61
CA GLY A 230 6.96 -19.62 24.48
C GLY A 230 6.39 -19.70 23.07
N THR A 231 7.13 -19.21 22.06
CA THR A 231 6.73 -19.24 20.64
C THR A 231 7.79 -19.97 19.84
N THR A 232 7.41 -20.97 19.04
CA THR A 232 8.34 -21.65 18.14
C THR A 232 8.91 -20.67 17.13
N ALA A 233 10.24 -20.66 16.98
CA ALA A 233 10.91 -19.77 16.04
C ALA A 233 10.35 -19.99 14.62
N THR A 234 9.76 -18.95 14.04
CA THR A 234 9.04 -19.07 12.78
C THR A 234 9.77 -18.32 11.68
N LEU A 235 10.10 -19.01 10.60
CA LEU A 235 10.64 -18.43 9.38
C LEU A 235 9.49 -18.07 8.43
N THR A 236 9.39 -16.80 8.07
CA THR A 236 8.39 -16.28 7.13
C THR A 236 9.11 -15.69 5.94
N THR A 237 8.71 -16.12 4.76
CA THR A 237 9.29 -15.70 3.49
C THR A 237 8.39 -14.67 2.81
N ARG A 238 8.95 -13.92 1.85
CA ARG A 238 8.29 -12.79 1.20
C ARG A 238 6.99 -13.17 0.47
N GLU A 239 6.93 -14.37 -0.10
CA GLU A 239 5.77 -14.90 -0.80
C GLU A 239 4.55 -15.17 0.10
N ARG A 240 4.75 -15.27 1.42
CA ARG A 240 3.67 -15.41 2.39
C ARG A 240 3.00 -14.08 2.74
N CYS A 241 3.53 -12.97 2.24
CA CYS A 241 3.09 -11.62 2.57
C CYS A 241 2.34 -10.96 1.40
N PRO A 242 1.09 -10.52 1.60
CA PRO A 242 0.27 -9.94 0.53
C PRO A 242 0.94 -8.73 -0.11
N GLY A 243 1.09 -8.74 -1.44
CA GLY A 243 1.63 -7.62 -2.20
C GLY A 243 3.16 -7.48 -2.16
N LEU A 244 3.88 -8.42 -1.54
CA LEU A 244 5.35 -8.44 -1.56
C LEU A 244 5.95 -9.40 -2.60
N THR A 245 5.12 -10.22 -3.24
CA THR A 245 5.50 -11.03 -4.40
C THR A 245 5.80 -10.12 -5.58
N GLY A 246 7.00 -10.24 -6.15
CA GLY A 246 7.44 -9.56 -7.35
C GLY A 246 8.31 -10.48 -8.17
#